data_AF-A0A6B3F504-F1
#
_entry.id   AF-A0A6B3F504-F1
#
_cell.length_a   1.000
_cell.length_b   1.000
_cell.length_c   1.000
_cell.angle_alpha   90.00
_cell.angle_beta   90.00
_cell.angle_gamma   90.00
#
_symmetry.space_group_name_H-M   'P 1'
#
loop_
_entity.id
_entity.type
_entity.pdbx_description
1 polymer ?
#
loop_
_entity_poly.entity_id
_entity_poly.type
_entity_poly.pdbx_seq_one_letter_code
_entity_poly.pdbx_strand_id
1 'polypeptide(L)'
;RNRHSGKVLGVDNMSTADSAHVVQFGDTDTDDHLWQLVPDGDGWYRIRNRHSGKVLGVDNMSTADSAHVVQFGDTGTDDHLWQLV
;
A
#
# COMPACT_ATOMS: atom_id res chain seq x y z
N ARG A 1 2.24 -10.37 -6.05
CA ARG A 1 1.27 -11.49 -6.21
C ARG A 1 1.38 -12.43 -5.02
N ASN A 2 0.28 -12.73 -4.35
CA ASN A 2 0.23 -13.72 -3.28
C ASN A 2 0.37 -15.14 -3.87
N ARG A 3 1.25 -15.97 -3.31
CA ARG A 3 1.53 -17.31 -3.84
C ARG A 3 0.38 -18.30 -3.61
N HIS A 4 -0.41 -18.13 -2.56
CA HIS A 4 -1.53 -19.04 -2.24
C HIS A 4 -2.76 -18.76 -3.10
N SER A 5 -3.19 -17.50 -3.20
CA SER A 5 -4.42 -17.14 -3.91
C SER A 5 -4.21 -16.73 -5.37
N GLY A 6 -2.98 -16.45 -5.80
CA GLY A 6 -2.67 -15.91 -7.12
C GLY A 6 -3.10 -14.45 -7.33
N LYS A 7 -3.75 -13.84 -6.33
CA LYS A 7 -4.20 -12.44 -6.34
C LYS A 7 -3.06 -11.46 -6.14
N VAL A 8 -3.28 -10.20 -6.51
CA VAL A 8 -2.31 -9.11 -6.36
C VAL A 8 -2.75 -8.12 -5.28
N LEU A 9 -1.83 -7.29 -4.82
CA LEU A 9 -2.13 -6.21 -3.89
C LEU A 9 -2.78 -5.07 -4.69
N GLY A 10 -4.00 -4.67 -4.34
CA GLY A 10 -4.76 -3.65 -5.07
C GLY A 10 -5.44 -2.67 -4.13
N VAL A 11 -5.82 -1.51 -4.65
CA VAL A 11 -6.61 -0.52 -3.91
C VAL A 11 -8.08 -0.78 -4.19
N ASP A 12 -8.89 -0.91 -3.15
CA ASP A 12 -10.31 -1.25 -3.30
C ASP A 12 -11.03 -0.21 -4.18
N ASN A 13 -11.79 -0.72 -5.16
CA ASN A 13 -12.49 0.07 -6.18
C ASN A 13 -11.63 1.08 -6.95
N MET A 14 -10.31 0.85 -7.08
CA MET A 14 -9.36 1.78 -7.71
C MET A 14 -9.43 3.20 -7.10
N SER A 15 -9.83 3.29 -5.83
CA SER A 15 -10.06 4.57 -5.19
C SER A 15 -8.78 5.41 -5.21
N THR A 16 -8.92 6.74 -5.30
CA THR A 16 -7.83 7.69 -5.05
C THR A 16 -8.03 8.44 -3.74
N ALA A 17 -8.99 8.05 -2.91
CA ALA A 17 -9.22 8.65 -1.60
C ALA A 17 -8.14 8.23 -0.60
N ASP A 18 -7.91 9.10 0.39
CA ASP A 18 -7.15 8.73 1.58
C ASP A 18 -7.93 7.68 2.39
N SER A 19 -7.19 6.82 3.10
CA SER A 19 -7.73 5.69 3.86
C SER A 19 -8.52 4.68 3.01
N ALA A 20 -8.33 4.67 1.68
CA ALA A 20 -8.88 3.60 0.86
C ALA A 20 -8.16 2.28 1.18
N HIS A 21 -8.93 1.23 1.42
CA HIS A 21 -8.40 -0.08 1.81
C HIS A 21 -7.51 -0.69 0.72
N VAL A 22 -6.42 -1.31 1.17
CA VAL A 22 -5.58 -2.16 0.31
C VAL A 22 -5.95 -3.61 0.55
N VAL A 23 -6.25 -4.31 -0.53
CA VAL A 23 -6.84 -5.64 -0.52
C VAL A 23 -6.05 -6.60 -1.41
N GLN A 24 -6.33 -7.90 -1.29
CA GLN A 24 -5.95 -8.84 -2.34
C GLN A 24 -7.05 -8.93 -3.39
N PHE A 25 -6.73 -8.73 -4.67
CA PHE A 25 -7.70 -8.70 -5.75
C PHE A 25 -7.26 -9.53 -6.96
N GLY A 26 -8.22 -9.93 -7.80
CA GLY A 26 -7.92 -10.57 -9.07
C GLY A 26 -7.13 -9.60 -9.95
N ASP A 27 -6.07 -10.07 -10.60
CA ASP A 27 -5.23 -9.21 -11.43
C ASP A 27 -6.01 -8.74 -12.68
N THR A 28 -6.28 -7.44 -12.79
CA THR A 28 -7.05 -6.82 -13.88
C THR A 28 -6.19 -5.96 -14.81
N ASP A 29 -4.87 -6.06 -14.70
CA ASP A 29 -3.90 -5.25 -15.48
C ASP A 29 -4.09 -3.73 -15.34
N THR A 30 -4.70 -3.28 -14.24
CA THR A 30 -4.93 -1.86 -13.93
C THR A 30 -3.86 -1.29 -13.01
N ASP A 31 -3.62 0.02 -13.13
CA ASP A 31 -2.50 0.70 -12.45
C ASP A 31 -2.62 0.68 -10.92
N ASP A 32 -3.81 0.48 -10.36
CA ASP A 32 -4.05 0.41 -8.91
C ASP A 32 -3.47 -0.87 -8.28
N HIS A 33 -3.09 -1.85 -9.11
CA HIS A 33 -2.35 -3.05 -8.70
C HIS A 33 -0.83 -2.89 -8.77
N LEU A 34 -0.35 -1.80 -9.35
CA LEU A 34 1.08 -1.57 -9.58
C LEU A 34 1.68 -0.71 -8.46
N TRP A 35 2.68 -1.27 -7.80
CA TRP A 35 3.36 -0.66 -6.65
C TRP A 35 4.84 -0.46 -6.94
N GLN A 36 5.35 0.69 -6.53
CA GLN A 36 6.76 1.05 -6.61
C GLN A 36 7.36 1.15 -5.21
N LEU A 37 8.48 0.46 -4.99
CA LEU A 37 9.31 0.66 -3.80
C LEU A 37 10.16 1.93 -4.00
N VAL A 38 9.92 2.93 -3.17
CA VAL A 38 10.65 4.19 -3.14
C VAL A 38 11.57 4.15 -1.91
N PRO A 39 12.90 4.08 -2.07
CA PRO A 39 13.82 4.00 -0.93
C PRO A 39 13.78 5.27 -0.07
N ASP A 40 13.78 5.10 1.26
CA ASP A 40 13.85 6.19 2.25
C ASP A 40 15.17 6.23 3.03
N GLY A 41 16.05 5.24 2.82
CA GLY A 41 17.29 5.08 3.59
C GLY A 41 17.17 3.95 4.62
N ASP A 42 18.31 3.45 5.09
CA ASP A 42 18.41 2.44 6.16
C ASP A 42 17.55 1.17 5.98
N GLY A 43 17.26 0.82 4.72
CA GLY A 43 16.43 -0.35 4.37
C GLY A 43 14.91 -0.12 4.44
N TRP A 44 14.47 1.11 4.68
CA TRP A 44 13.07 1.52 4.65
C TRP A 44 12.63 1.95 3.25
N TYR A 45 11.35 1.70 2.96
CA TYR A 45 10.71 2.06 1.70
C TYR A 45 9.34 2.68 1.95
N ARG A 46 9.00 3.70 1.16
CA ARG A 46 7.61 4.01 0.85
C ARG A 46 7.14 3.13 -0.29
N ILE A 47 5.96 2.55 -0.18
CA ILE A 47 5.39 1.67 -1.22
C ILE A 47 4.31 2.47 -1.96
N ARG A 48 4.66 3.06 -3.10
CA ARG A 48 3.81 3.99 -3.83
C ARG A 48 2.93 3.29 -4.86
N ASN A 49 1.63 3.55 -4.83
CA ASN A 49 0.68 3.10 -5.83
C ASN A 49 0.82 3.92 -7.12
N ARG A 50 0.82 3.27 -8.29
CA ARG A 50 0.98 3.95 -9.58
C ARG A 50 -0.26 4.74 -10.00
N HIS A 51 -1.47 4.26 -9.69
CA HIS A 51 -2.71 4.91 -10.10
C HIS A 51 -2.93 6.23 -9.35
N SER A 52 -2.82 6.22 -8.02
CA SER A 52 -3.11 7.39 -7.18
C SER A 52 -1.89 8.26 -6.86
N GLY A 53 -0.68 7.71 -6.99
CA GLY A 53 0.56 8.33 -6.50
C GLY A 53 0.71 8.33 -4.98
N LYS A 54 -0.25 7.76 -4.25
CA LYS A 54 -0.26 7.65 -2.78
C LYS A 54 0.58 6.47 -2.29
N VAL A 55 0.87 6.44 -0.99
CA VAL A 55 1.73 5.42 -0.38
C VAL A 55 0.94 4.47 0.52
N LEU A 56 1.43 3.23 0.64
CA LEU A 56 0.90 2.23 1.55
C LEU A 56 1.16 2.67 3.00
N GLY A 57 0.12 2.70 3.82
CA GLY A 57 0.20 3.09 5.22
C GLY A 57 -0.68 2.24 6.13
N VAL A 58 -0.47 2.37 7.44
CA VAL A 58 -1.33 1.76 8.46
C VAL A 58 -2.40 2.76 8.88
N ASP A 59 -3.67 2.37 8.79
CA ASP A 59 -4.79 3.27 9.02
C ASP A 59 -4.73 3.88 10.43
N ASN A 60 -4.93 5.21 10.49
CA ASN A 60 -4.84 6.01 11.72
C ASN A 60 -3.53 5.84 12.51
N MET A 61 -2.41 5.50 11.85
CA MET A 61 -1.11 5.24 12.50
C MET A 61 -1.19 4.16 13.60
N SER A 62 -2.13 3.22 13.46
CA SER A 62 -2.40 2.22 14.50
C SER A 62 -1.19 1.31 14.73
N THR A 63 -0.91 0.99 16.00
CA THR A 63 0.09 0.00 16.40
C THR A 63 -0.51 -1.35 16.77
N ALA A 64 -1.84 -1.51 16.61
CA ALA A 64 -2.53 -2.73 16.95
C ALA A 64 -2.29 -3.83 15.90
N ASP A 65 -2.22 -5.07 16.37
CA ASP A 65 -2.24 -6.24 15.49
C ASP A 65 -3.50 -6.23 14.62
N SER A 66 -3.34 -6.62 13.36
CA SER A 66 -4.42 -6.63 12.36
C SER A 66 -5.00 -5.26 12.02
N ALA A 67 -4.28 -4.16 12.32
CA ALA A 67 -4.63 -2.84 11.80
C ALA A 67 -4.80 -2.87 10.28
N HIS A 68 -5.76 -2.10 9.77
CA HIS A 68 -6.01 -2.03 8.34
C HIS A 68 -4.86 -1.35 7.62
N VAL A 69 -4.50 -1.91 6.47
CA VAL A 69 -3.56 -1.28 5.54
C VAL A 69 -4.37 -0.51 4.49
N VAL A 70 -3.97 0.73 4.26
CA VAL A 70 -4.64 1.67 3.37
C VAL A 70 -3.62 2.32 2.43
N GLN A 71 -4.10 3.04 1.42
CA GLN A 71 -3.29 4.09 0.81
C GLN A 71 -3.57 5.43 1.48
N PHE A 72 -2.56 6.29 1.54
CA PHE A 72 -2.68 7.63 2.08
C PHE A 72 -1.72 8.59 1.37
N GLY A 73 -2.08 9.87 1.31
CA GLY A 73 -1.15 10.90 0.84
C GLY A 73 0.13 10.89 1.66
N ASP A 74 1.29 10.97 1.03
CA ASP A 74 2.56 10.89 1.77
C ASP A 74 2.76 12.13 2.67
N THR A 75 2.59 11.94 3.97
CA THR A 75 2.71 12.96 5.04
C THR A 75 4.09 13.02 5.67
N GLY A 76 5.01 12.14 5.28
CA GLY A 76 6.33 12.06 5.91
C GLY A 76 6.37 11.27 7.22
N THR A 77 5.26 10.68 7.66
CA THR A 77 5.17 9.94 8.93
C THR A 77 5.59 8.48 8.78
N ASP A 78 6.01 7.87 9.90
CA ASP A 78 6.63 6.54 9.93
C ASP A 78 5.66 5.39 9.62
N ASP A 79 4.35 5.61 9.75
CA ASP A 79 3.33 4.61 9.40
C ASP A 79 3.26 4.30 7.89
N HIS A 80 3.96 5.10 7.07
CA HIS A 80 4.14 4.87 5.63
C HIS A 80 5.44 4.13 5.29
N LEU A 81 6.33 3.90 6.27
CA LEU A 81 7.63 3.28 6.06
C LEU A 81 7.55 1.76 6.30
N TRP A 82 7.98 1.00 5.30
CA TRP A 82 7.98 -0.45 5.33
C TRP A 82 9.40 -1.00 5.13
N GLN A 83 9.76 -2.00 5.91
CA GLN A 83 10.90 -2.86 5.66
C GLN A 83 10.40 -4.21 5.13
N LEU A 84 11.07 -4.74 4.10
CA LEU A 84 10.77 -6.06 3.53
C LEU A 84 11.71 -7.09 4.16
N VAL A 85 11.15 -8.04 4.92
CA VAL A 85 11.89 -9.06 5.70
C VAL A 85 11.64 -10.49 5.23
#